data_AF-A0A419DFI7-F1
#
_entry.id   AF-A0A419DFI7-F1
#
_cell.length_a   1.000
_cell.length_b   1.000
_cell.length_c   1.000
_cell.angle_alpha   90.00
_cell.angle_beta   90.00
_cell.angle_gamma   90.00
#
_symmetry.space_group_name_H-M   'P 1'
#
loop_
_entity.id
_entity.type
_entity.pdbx_description
1 polymer ?
#
loop_
_entity_poly.entity_id
_entity_poly.type
_entity_poly.pdbx_seq_one_letter_code
_entity_poly.pdbx_strand_id
1 'polypeptide(L)' 'MVTQKQKKVFINGVEYYKEESENRKTFSRLDQRSNMRVVNVFSAGPDSRLHMESFKKSIAAFLCKEW' A
#
# COMPACT_ATOMS: atom_id res chain seq x y z
N MET A 1 19.13 11.74 -10.67
CA MET A 1 18.38 10.48 -10.85
C MET A 1 18.08 9.94 -9.45
N VAL A 2 16.84 10.08 -8.95
CA VAL A 2 16.49 9.65 -7.59
C VAL A 2 16.25 8.15 -7.60
N THR A 3 17.16 7.40 -7.00
CA THR A 3 17.03 5.96 -6.76
C THR A 3 15.91 5.74 -5.75
N GLN A 4 14.69 5.55 -6.25
CA GLN A 4 13.55 5.12 -5.43
C GLN A 4 13.89 3.78 -4.79
N LYS A 5 14.13 3.79 -3.48
CA LYS A 5 14.31 2.57 -2.71
C LYS A 5 12.95 1.88 -2.59
N GLN A 6 12.71 0.89 -3.45
CA GLN A 6 11.63 -0.07 -3.21
C GLN A 6 11.95 -0.85 -1.94
N LYS A 7 11.06 -0.75 -0.95
CA LYS A 7 11.16 -1.44 0.33
C LYS A 7 9.97 -2.37 0.47
N LYS A 8 10.23 -3.65 0.74
CA LYS A 8 9.17 -4.58 1.14
C LYS A 8 8.66 -4.23 2.55
N VAL A 9 7.34 -4.18 2.72
CA VAL A 9 6.68 -3.94 4.00
C VAL A 9 5.49 -4.88 4.14
N PHE A 10 5.23 -5.34 5.36
CA PHE A 10 4.06 -6.14 5.67
C PHE A 10 3.00 -5.26 6.32
N ILE A 11 1.79 -5.23 5.76
CA ILE A 11 0.65 -4.49 6.31
C ILE A 11 -0.46 -5.49 6.56
N ASN A 12 -0.82 -5.69 7.82
CA ASN A 12 -1.81 -6.67 8.27
C ASN A 12 -1.55 -8.09 7.74
N GLY A 13 -0.28 -8.52 7.65
CA GLY A 13 0.08 -9.85 7.15
C GLY A 13 0.19 -9.97 5.62
N VAL A 14 -0.11 -8.93 4.85
CA VAL A 14 0.07 -8.91 3.39
C VAL A 14 1.37 -8.22 3.00
N GLU A 15 2.15 -8.83 2.11
CA GLU A 15 3.38 -8.25 1.55
C GLU A 15 3.06 -7.15 0.53
N TYR A 16 3.62 -5.96 0.74
CA TYR A 16 3.59 -4.85 -0.22
C TYR A 16 5.01 -4.41 -0.58
N TYR A 17 5.16 -3.99 -1.82
CA TYR A 17 6.29 -3.23 -2.30
C TYR A 17 5.97 -1.74 -2.13
N LYS A 18 6.63 -1.12 -1.15
CA LYS A 18 6.54 0.31 -0.89
C LYS A 18 7.60 1.06 -1.69
N GLU A 19 7.20 2.06 -2.43
CA GLU A 19 8.08 3.00 -3.11
C GLU A 19 7.84 4.40 -2.54
N GLU A 20 8.88 5.02 -1.99
CA GLU A 20 8.80 6.35 -1.37
C GLU A 20 9.60 7.35 -2.20
N SER A 21 8.92 8.42 -2.61
CA SER A 21 9.46 9.59 -3.28
C SER A 21 9.15 10.84 -2.45
N GLU A 22 9.86 11.93 -2.72
CA GLU A 22 9.79 13.20 -1.97
C GLU A 22 8.35 13.67 -1.71
N ASN A 23 7.44 13.45 -2.68
CA ASN A 23 6.03 13.85 -2.57
C ASN A 23 5.01 12.71 -2.81
N ARG A 24 5.44 11.43 -2.79
CA ARG A 24 4.56 10.30 -3.10
C ARG A 24 5.00 9.01 -2.41
N LYS A 25 4.05 8.29 -1.82
CA LYS A 25 4.21 6.92 -1.32
C LYS A 25 3.32 5.99 -2.10
N THR A 26 3.90 5.03 -2.80
CA THR A 26 3.17 4.01 -3.55
C THR A 26 3.31 2.67 -2.84
N PHE A 27 2.23 1.92 -2.71
CA PHE A 27 2.21 0.56 -2.19
C PHE A 27 1.65 -0.36 -3.27
N SER A 28 2.44 -1.32 -3.74
CA SER A 28 2.02 -2.32 -4.70
C SER A 28 1.91 -3.69 -4.04
N ARG A 29 0.86 -4.45 -4.31
CA ARG A 29 0.79 -5.89 -4.02
C ARG A 29 0.30 -6.65 -5.25
N LEU A 30 0.68 -7.92 -5.35
CA LEU A 30 0.07 -8.83 -6.32
C LEU A 30 -1.02 -9.63 -5.60
N ASP A 31 -2.24 -9.57 -6.11
CA ASP A 31 -3.34 -10.41 -5.67
C ASP A 31 -3.21 -11.80 -6.32
N GLN A 32 -2.91 -12.83 -5.54
CA GLN A 32 -2.67 -14.18 -6.05
C GLN A 32 -3.94 -14.87 -6.57
N ARG A 33 -5.13 -14.44 -6.12
CA ARG A 33 -6.41 -15.01 -6.56
C ARG A 33 -6.82 -14.46 -7.93
N SER A 34 -6.62 -13.18 -8.14
CA SER A 34 -7.07 -12.47 -9.35
C SER A 34 -5.96 -12.25 -10.38
N ASN A 35 -4.71 -12.60 -10.04
CA ASN A 35 -3.49 -12.25 -10.79
C ASN A 35 -3.39 -10.75 -11.12
N MET A 36 -4.02 -9.91 -10.28
CA MET A 36 -4.11 -8.47 -10.46
C MET A 36 -3.08 -7.76 -9.57
N ARG A 37 -2.40 -6.76 -10.10
CA ARG A 37 -1.54 -5.89 -9.30
C ARG A 37 -2.37 -4.75 -8.73
N VAL A 38 -2.50 -4.71 -7.41
CA VAL A 38 -3.13 -3.60 -6.70
C VAL A 38 -2.06 -2.57 -6.38
N VAL A 39 -2.25 -1.32 -6.82
CA VAL A 39 -1.32 -0.22 -6.61
C VAL A 39 -2.06 0.93 -5.91
N ASN A 40 -1.65 1.26 -4.69
CA ASN A 40 -2.17 2.36 -3.91
C ASN A 40 -1.16 3.51 -3.87
N VAL A 41 -1.53 4.66 -4.41
CA VAL A 41 -0.67 5.83 -4.48
C VAL A 41 -1.18 6.90 -3.51
N PHE A 42 -0.33 7.34 -2.60
CA PHE A 42 -0.60 8.39 -1.64
C PHE A 42 0.33 9.57 -1.93
N SER A 43 -0.22 10.70 -2.35
CA SER A 43 0.55 11.94 -2.48
C SER A 43 0.85 12.52 -1.09
N ALA A 44 1.95 13.26 -0.96
CA ALA A 44 2.24 14.04 0.24
C ALA A 44 1.26 15.22 0.29
N GLY A 45 0.40 15.22 1.29
CA GLY A 45 -0.63 16.23 1.53
C GLY A 45 -1.22 16.06 2.93
N PRO A 46 -1.94 17.06 3.45
CA PRO A 46 -2.51 17.01 4.81
C PRO A 46 -3.42 15.79 5.02
N ASP A 47 -4.15 15.37 3.98
CA ASP A 47 -5.05 14.21 4.00
C ASP A 47 -4.35 12.84 3.84
N SER A 48 -3.05 12.84 3.54
CA SER A 48 -2.28 11.61 3.28
C SER A 48 -2.31 10.65 4.46
N ARG A 49 -2.32 11.20 5.69
CA ARG A 49 -2.40 10.41 6.92
C ARG A 49 -3.76 9.74 7.07
N LEU A 50 -4.86 10.47 6.86
CA LEU A 50 -6.23 9.96 6.89
C LEU A 50 -6.46 8.88 5.83
N HIS A 51 -5.97 9.09 4.61
CA HIS A 51 -6.05 8.12 3.53
C HIS A 51 -5.24 6.85 3.84
N MET A 52 -4.06 6.98 4.45
CA MET A 52 -3.24 5.84 4.83
C MET A 52 -3.86 5.03 5.98
N GLU A 53 -4.50 5.69 6.95
CA GLU A 53 -5.25 5.01 8.01
C GLU A 53 -6.50 4.29 7.46
N SER A 54 -7.23 4.95 6.56
CA SER A 54 -8.37 4.33 5.88
C SER A 54 -7.96 3.11 5.06
N PHE A 55 -6.83 3.20 4.33
CA PHE A 55 -6.25 2.09 3.60
C PHE A 55 -5.93 0.89 4.50
N LYS A 56 -5.29 1.12 5.66
CA LYS A 56 -5.00 0.05 6.63
C LYS A 56 -6.28 -0.61 7.14
N LYS A 57 -7.33 0.18 7.42
CA LYS A 57 -8.65 -0.34 7.84
C LYS A 57 -9.32 -1.15 6.73
N SER A 58 -9.32 -0.66 5.49
CA SER A 58 -9.90 -1.39 4.34
C SER A 58 -9.19 -2.71 4.07
N ILE A 59 -7.86 -2.76 4.23
CA ILE A 59 -7.11 -4.03 4.10
C ILE A 59 -7.44 -4.99 5.24
N ALA A 60 -7.51 -4.50 6.49
CA ALA A 60 -7.93 -5.34 7.61
C ALA A 60 -9.33 -5.95 7.37
N ALA A 61 -10.27 -5.15 6.87
CA ALA A 61 -11.62 -5.61 6.54
C ALA A 61 -11.64 -6.61 5.37
N PHE A 62 -10.79 -6.40 4.35
CA PHE A 62 -10.65 -7.34 3.24
C PHE A 62 -10.14 -8.70 3.71
N LEU A 63 -9.12 -8.72 4.58
CA LEU A 63 -8.54 -9.94 5.12
C LEU A 63 -9.45 -10.66 6.13
N CYS A 64 -10.23 -9.91 6.92
CA CYS A 64 -11.15 -10.48 7.90
C CYS A 64 -12.38 -11.16 7.26
N LYS A 65 -12.68 -10.87 5.99
CA LYS A 65 -13.76 -11.52 5.23
C LYS A 65 -13.36 -12.87 4.58
N GLU A 66 -12.12 -13.32 4.76
CA GLU A 66 -11.63 -14.60 4.23
C GLU A 66 -11.56 -15.74 5.27
N TRP A 67 -12.35 -15.68 6.34
CA TRP A 67 -12.51 -16.76 7.34
C TRP A 67 -13.92 -17.34 7.32
#